data_AF-A0A1F4GIH9-F1
#
_entry.id   AF-A0A1F4GIH9-F1
#
_cell.length_a   1.000
_cell.length_b   1.000
_cell.length_c   1.000
_cell.angle_alpha   90.00
_cell.angle_beta   90.00
_cell.angle_gamma   90.00
#
_symmetry.space_group_name_H-M   'P 1'
#
loop_
_entity.id
_entity.type
_entity.pdbx_description
1 polymer ?
#
loop_
_entity_poly.entity_id
_entity_poly.type
_entity_poly.pdbx_seq_one_letter_code
_entity_poly.pdbx_strand_id
1 'polypeptide(L)'
;MRALNWLWRGLLFFILFAFALNNQHLVELKWVFGWRWQAPMVFVVLAVFALGCVTGVLAMLPSWWRHRRTARNRQLLMPEPVAAAGASAASGGSAEPLNLPSELPFPPDMPAPRKPAK
;
A
#
# COMPACT_ATOMS: atom_id res chain seq x y z
N MET A 1 -1.16 25.38 -0.25
CA MET A 1 -0.87 24.26 -1.17
C MET A 1 -0.65 24.65 -2.64
N ARG A 2 -1.49 25.51 -3.25
CA ARG A 2 -1.34 25.88 -4.68
C ARG A 2 -0.06 26.67 -5.01
N ALA A 3 0.37 27.55 -4.10
CA ALA A 3 1.60 28.33 -4.26
C ALA A 3 2.86 27.45 -4.36
N LEU A 4 2.94 26.38 -3.56
CA LEU A 4 4.06 25.44 -3.62
C LEU A 4 4.14 24.73 -4.97
N ASN A 5 2.98 24.33 -5.54
CA ASN A 5 2.94 23.70 -6.85
C ASN A 5 3.32 24.69 -7.97
N TRP A 6 2.97 25.97 -7.83
CA TRP A 6 3.42 27.04 -8.74
C TRP A 6 4.92 27.30 -8.63
N LEU A 7 5.47 27.37 -7.41
CA LEU A 7 6.90 27.53 -7.17
C LEU A 7 7.69 26.35 -7.75
N TRP A 8 7.21 25.12 -7.55
CA TRP A 8 7.82 23.92 -8.12
C TRP A 8 7.84 23.97 -9.66
N ARG A 9 6.72 24.32 -10.28
CA ARG A 9 6.65 24.46 -11.76
C ARG A 9 7.56 25.58 -12.26
N GLY A 10 7.61 26.71 -11.57
CA GLY A 10 8.48 27.83 -11.89
C GLY A 10 9.96 27.47 -11.75
N LEU A 11 10.35 26.77 -10.67
CA LEU A 11 11.71 26.29 -10.46
C LEU A 11 12.11 25.28 -11.53
N LEU A 12 11.24 24.32 -11.83
CA LEU A 12 11.49 23.33 -12.88
C LEU A 12 11.65 24.02 -14.24
N PHE A 13 10.78 24.99 -14.56
CA PHE A 13 10.92 25.80 -15.77
C PHE A 13 12.25 26.55 -15.81
N PHE A 14 12.63 27.20 -14.70
CA PHE A 14 13.87 27.95 -14.63
C PHE A 14 15.09 27.06 -14.81
N ILE A 15 15.11 25.87 -14.19
CA ILE A 15 16.18 24.87 -14.38
C ILE A 15 16.24 24.43 -15.85
N LEU A 16 15.11 24.04 -16.44
CA LEU A 16 15.06 23.62 -17.85
C LEU A 16 15.47 24.76 -18.80
N PHE A 17 15.09 26.00 -18.48
CA PHE A 17 15.42 27.18 -19.27
C PHE A 17 16.90 27.57 -19.15
N ALA A 18 17.44 27.59 -17.92
CA ALA A 18 18.86 27.83 -17.68
C ALA A 18 19.71 26.73 -18.33
N PHE A 19 19.26 25.47 -18.24
CA PHE A 19 19.86 24.36 -18.96
C PHE A 19 19.80 24.58 -20.47
N ALA A 20 18.65 25.06 -20.99
CA ALA A 20 18.49 25.38 -22.41
C ALA A 20 19.45 26.46 -22.90
N LEU A 21 19.62 27.54 -22.13
CA LEU A 21 20.55 28.63 -22.40
C LEU A 21 22.01 28.19 -22.31
N ASN A 22 22.37 27.37 -21.32
CA ASN A 22 23.75 26.93 -21.13
C ASN A 22 24.18 25.83 -22.12
N ASN A 23 23.23 25.04 -22.60
CA ASN A 23 23.47 23.90 -23.48
C ASN A 23 23.01 24.14 -24.93
N GLN A 24 23.11 25.39 -25.41
CA GLN A 24 22.82 25.75 -26.82
C GLN A 24 23.81 25.15 -27.83
N HIS A 25 24.82 24.43 -27.35
CA HIS A 25 25.85 23.81 -28.17
C HIS A 25 25.24 22.73 -29.08
N LEU A 26 25.60 22.81 -30.36
CA LEU A 26 25.25 21.81 -31.36
C LEU A 26 26.11 20.56 -31.12
N VAL A 27 25.46 19.40 -30.97
CA VAL A 27 26.12 18.10 -30.84
C VAL A 27 25.86 17.29 -32.10
N GLU A 28 26.91 16.66 -32.63
CA GLU A 28 26.78 15.67 -33.70
C GLU A 28 26.43 14.29 -33.12
N LEU A 29 25.23 13.81 -33.42
CA LEU A 29 24.86 12.41 -33.24
C LEU A 29 25.43 11.61 -34.42
N LYS A 30 26.35 10.69 -34.11
CA LYS A 30 26.92 9.76 -35.07
C LYS A 30 26.09 8.49 -35.11
N TRP A 31 25.40 8.27 -36.22
CA TRP A 31 24.62 7.07 -36.47
C TRP A 31 25.46 6.00 -37.18
N VAL A 32 24.99 4.76 -37.13
CA VAL A 32 25.71 3.54 -37.56
C VAL A 32 25.97 3.39 -39.08
N PHE A 33 25.72 4.40 -39.90
CA PHE A 33 25.99 4.41 -41.35
C PHE A 33 26.75 5.67 -41.81
N GLY A 34 27.51 6.29 -40.91
CA GLY A 34 28.23 7.54 -41.18
C GLY A 34 27.33 8.79 -41.25
N TRP A 35 26.03 8.62 -41.01
CA TRP A 35 25.08 9.71 -40.88
C TRP A 35 25.35 10.50 -39.61
N ARG A 36 25.50 11.82 -39.76
CA ARG A 36 25.80 12.75 -38.69
C ARG A 36 24.62 13.68 -38.60
N TRP A 37 23.92 13.70 -37.48
CA TRP A 37 22.81 14.62 -37.28
C TRP A 37 23.16 15.62 -36.20
N GLN A 38 23.09 16.90 -36.53
CA GLN A 38 23.39 17.98 -35.61
C GLN A 38 22.11 18.42 -34.91
N ALA A 39 22.09 18.31 -33.59
CA ALA A 39 20.99 18.76 -32.76
C ALA A 39 21.54 19.51 -31.53
N PRO A 40 20.87 20.59 -31.06
CA PRO A 40 21.26 21.21 -29.80
C PRO A 40 21.19 20.20 -28.65
N MET A 41 22.21 20.18 -27.79
CA MET A 41 22.36 19.20 -26.70
C MET A 41 21.11 19.09 -25.82
N VAL A 42 20.42 20.22 -25.61
CA VAL A 42 19.20 20.31 -24.80
C VAL A 42 18.11 19.37 -25.28
N PHE A 43 17.85 19.33 -26.59
CA PHE A 43 16.80 18.48 -27.16
C PHE A 43 17.13 16.99 -26.99
N VAL A 44 18.42 16.63 -27.10
CA VAL A 44 18.88 15.25 -26.92
C VAL A 44 18.63 14.78 -25.50
N VAL A 45 19.04 15.57 -24.51
CA VAL A 45 18.84 15.25 -23.09
C VAL A 45 17.35 15.19 -22.75
N LEU A 46 16.56 16.15 -23.24
CA LEU A 46 15.11 16.15 -23.01
C LEU A 46 14.43 14.91 -23.57
N ALA A 47 14.81 14.47 -24.79
CA ALA A 47 14.24 13.31 -25.44
C ALA A 47 14.57 12.01 -24.69
N VAL A 48 15.85 11.80 -24.31
CA VAL A 48 16.27 10.62 -23.54
C VAL A 48 15.63 10.60 -22.16
N PHE A 49 15.54 11.76 -21.50
CA PHE A 49 14.87 11.87 -20.20
C PHE A 49 13.37 11.55 -20.32
N ALA A 50 12.67 12.12 -21.30
CA ALA A 50 11.26 11.84 -21.54
C ALA A 50 11.01 10.35 -21.82
N LEU A 51 11.85 9.72 -22.65
CA LEU A 51 11.82 8.27 -22.89
C LEU A 51 12.05 7.47 -21.59
N GLY A 52 13.03 7.89 -20.77
CA GLY A 52 13.30 7.29 -19.46
C GLY A 52 12.10 7.42 -18.50
N CYS A 53 11.46 8.58 -18.44
CA CYS A 53 10.25 8.80 -17.63
C CYS A 53 9.09 7.93 -18.12
N VAL A 54 8.82 7.88 -19.43
CA VAL A 54 7.77 7.03 -19.99
C VAL A 54 8.05 5.57 -19.66
N THR A 55 9.29 5.12 -19.81
CA THR A 55 9.71 3.76 -19.46
C THR A 55 9.57 3.48 -17.97
N GLY A 56 9.96 4.42 -17.10
CA GLY A 56 9.82 4.29 -15.64
C GLY A 56 8.36 4.22 -15.20
N VAL A 57 7.49 5.05 -15.76
CA VAL A 57 6.05 5.02 -15.53
C VAL A 57 5.45 3.70 -16.02
N LEU A 58 5.82 3.27 -17.23
CA LEU A 58 5.41 1.97 -17.78
C LEU A 58 5.91 0.79 -16.94
N ALA A 59 7.09 0.88 -16.32
CA ALA A 59 7.61 -0.14 -15.41
C ALA A 59 6.86 -0.17 -14.06
N MET A 60 6.32 0.97 -13.60
CA MET A 60 5.50 1.06 -12.38
C MET A 60 4.03 0.66 -12.60
N LEU A 61 3.52 0.72 -13.83
CA LEU A 61 2.15 0.36 -14.16
C LEU A 61 1.79 -1.14 -13.91
N PRO A 62 2.63 -2.13 -14.30
CA PRO A 62 2.32 -3.54 -14.07
C PRO A 62 2.43 -3.94 -12.60
N SER A 63 3.31 -3.29 -11.80
CA SER A 63 3.41 -3.58 -10.37
C SER A 63 2.14 -3.17 -9.64
N TRP A 64 1.58 -2.00 -9.95
CA TRP A 64 0.28 -1.57 -9.41
C TRP A 64 -0.87 -2.50 -9.81
N TRP A 65 -0.86 -3.01 -11.04
CA TRP A 65 -1.88 -3.94 -11.52
C TRP A 65 -1.82 -5.31 -10.83
N ARG A 66 -0.62 -5.82 -10.53
CA ARG A 66 -0.44 -7.05 -9.75
C ARG A 66 -0.97 -6.90 -8.31
N HIS A 67 -0.67 -5.79 -7.64
CA HIS A 67 -1.21 -5.51 -6.30
C HIS A 67 -2.74 -5.41 -6.30
N ARG A 68 -3.34 -4.81 -7.33
CA ARG A 68 -4.81 -4.72 -7.44
C ARG A 68 -5.46 -6.09 -7.68
N ARG A 69 -4.82 -6.99 -8.44
CA ARG A 69 -5.32 -8.35 -8.66
C ARG A 69 -5.23 -9.23 -7.41
N THR A 70 -4.16 -9.14 -6.63
CA THR A 70 -4.02 -9.91 -5.38
C THR A 70 -4.99 -9.42 -4.30
N ALA A 71 -5.28 -8.11 -4.21
CA ALA A 71 -6.30 -7.58 -3.31
C ALA A 71 -7.70 -8.15 -3.61
N ARG A 72 -8.07 -8.26 -4.90
CA ARG A 72 -9.37 -8.84 -5.31
C ARG A 72 -9.48 -10.32 -4.99
N ASN A 73 -8.39 -11.09 -5.13
CA ASN A 73 -8.40 -12.51 -4.83
C ASN A 73 -8.47 -12.79 -3.32
N ARG A 74 -7.91 -11.89 -2.49
CA ARG A 74 -8.03 -11.96 -1.02
C ARG A 74 -9.45 -11.72 -0.52
N GLN A 75 -10.25 -10.91 -1.22
CA GLN A 75 -11.67 -10.69 -0.88
C GLN A 75 -12.54 -11.92 -1.19
N LEU A 76 -12.20 -12.71 -2.22
CA LEU A 76 -12.91 -13.95 -2.55
C LEU A 76 -12.53 -15.12 -1.63
N LEU A 77 -11.39 -15.03 -0.95
CA LEU A 77 -10.91 -16.02 0.03
C LEU A 77 -11.25 -15.62 1.47
N MET A 78 -11.99 -14.52 1.70
CA MET A 78 -12.56 -14.24 3.02
C MET A 78 -13.66 -15.28 3.28
N PRO A 79 -13.50 -16.16 4.28
CA PRO A 79 -14.60 -17.00 4.72
C PRO A 79 -15.72 -16.08 5.20
N GLU A 80 -16.93 -16.38 4.76
CA GLU A 80 -18.16 -15.82 5.34
C GLU A 80 -18.01 -15.83 6.87
N PRO A 81 -18.24 -14.69 7.57
CA PRO A 81 -18.32 -14.74 9.01
C PRO A 81 -19.52 -15.64 9.33
N VAL A 82 -19.25 -16.83 9.86
CA VAL A 82 -20.25 -17.68 10.49
C VAL A 82 -20.83 -16.89 11.66
N ALA A 83 -21.85 -16.08 11.35
CA ALA A 83 -22.57 -15.25 12.28
C ALA A 83 -24.06 -15.38 11.92
N ALA A 84 -24.67 -16.54 12.23
CA ALA A 84 -26.10 -16.67 12.56
C ALA A 84 -26.63 -18.14 12.64
N ALA A 85 -25.87 -19.10 13.18
CA ALA A 85 -26.38 -20.48 13.37
C ALA A 85 -26.46 -20.94 14.84
N GLY A 86 -26.58 -20.00 15.80
CA GLY A 86 -26.74 -20.34 17.22
C GLY A 86 -27.83 -19.55 17.97
N ALA A 87 -28.49 -18.59 17.32
CA ALA A 87 -29.39 -17.65 18.01
C ALA A 87 -30.90 -17.98 17.90
N SER A 88 -31.28 -19.15 17.37
CA SER A 88 -32.69 -19.49 17.17
C SER A 88 -32.96 -20.97 17.48
N ALA A 89 -32.99 -21.33 18.77
CA ALA A 89 -33.45 -22.67 19.18
C ALA A 89 -34.08 -22.78 20.59
N ALA A 90 -34.32 -21.70 21.34
CA ALA A 90 -34.99 -21.84 22.63
C ALA A 90 -35.75 -20.59 23.08
N SER A 91 -36.81 -20.21 22.35
CA SER A 91 -37.84 -19.33 22.88
C SER A 91 -39.21 -19.98 22.63
N GLY A 92 -39.73 -20.69 23.61
CA GLY A 92 -41.10 -21.19 23.59
C GLY A 92 -41.38 -22.22 24.68
N GLY A 93 -41.99 -21.78 25.79
CA GLY A 93 -42.83 -22.67 26.59
C GLY A 93 -42.73 -22.55 28.11
N SER A 94 -43.51 -21.61 28.67
CA SER A 94 -44.29 -21.73 29.92
C SER A 94 -43.60 -22.14 31.25
N ALA A 95 -43.38 -21.12 32.09
CA ALA A 95 -43.79 -21.01 33.49
C ALA A 95 -43.63 -22.22 34.45
N GLU A 96 -42.59 -22.20 35.29
CA GLU A 96 -42.69 -22.54 36.72
C GLU A 96 -41.49 -21.96 37.50
N PRO A 97 -41.70 -21.11 38.53
CA PRO A 97 -40.61 -20.57 39.33
C PRO A 97 -40.35 -21.49 40.53
N LEU A 98 -39.38 -22.39 40.41
CA LEU A 98 -38.95 -23.25 41.53
C LEU A 98 -37.44 -23.08 41.77
N ASN A 99 -37.19 -22.17 42.71
CA ASN A 99 -36.04 -22.05 43.61
C ASN A 99 -35.13 -23.30 43.62
N LEU A 100 -33.91 -23.18 43.08
CA LEU A 100 -32.84 -24.17 43.24
C LEU A 100 -31.69 -23.52 44.03
N PRO A 101 -31.29 -24.12 45.18
CA PRO A 101 -30.40 -23.49 46.15
C PRO A 101 -28.98 -23.32 45.62
N SER A 102 -28.36 -22.22 46.02
CA SER A 102 -27.01 -21.77 45.69
C SER A 102 -25.89 -22.58 46.38
N GLU A 103 -25.96 -23.91 46.35
CA GLU A 103 -24.95 -24.78 46.96
C GLU A 103 -24.03 -25.39 45.89
N LEU A 104 -22.92 -24.71 45.63
CA LEU A 104 -21.74 -25.32 45.02
C LEU A 104 -21.10 -26.25 46.06
N PRO A 105 -20.84 -27.54 45.77
CA PRO A 105 -20.08 -28.40 46.68
C PRO A 105 -18.71 -27.78 46.94
N PHE A 106 -18.46 -27.38 48.19
CA PHE A 106 -17.15 -26.90 48.61
C PHE A 106 -16.10 -28.00 48.36
N PRO A 107 -14.94 -27.67 47.75
CA PRO A 107 -13.86 -28.63 47.57
C PRO A 107 -13.32 -29.07 48.94
N PRO A 108 -12.99 -30.36 49.14
CA PRO A 108 -12.44 -30.87 50.39
C PRO A 108 -11.14 -30.15 50.75
N ASP A 109 -11.04 -29.71 52.00
CA ASP A 109 -9.89 -29.02 52.60
C ASP A 109 -8.56 -29.72 52.28
N MET A 110 -7.82 -29.18 51.32
CA MET A 110 -6.44 -29.58 51.10
C MET A 110 -5.55 -28.69 52.00
N PRO A 111 -4.88 -29.22 53.04
CA PRO A 111 -4.04 -28.40 53.91
C PRO A 111 -2.88 -27.83 53.09
N ALA A 112 -2.82 -26.50 53.03
CA ALA A 112 -1.78 -25.77 52.30
C ALA A 112 -0.36 -26.11 52.82
N PRO A 113 0.62 -26.38 51.95
CA PRO A 113 2.00 -26.58 52.37
C PRO A 113 2.55 -25.28 52.98
N ARG A 114 2.82 -25.29 54.29
CA ARG A 114 3.48 -24.16 54.96
C ARG A 114 4.95 -24.14 54.55
N LYS A 115 5.37 -23.10 53.82
CA LYS A 115 6.78 -22.83 53.52
C LYS A 115 7.53 -22.54 54.84
N PRO A 116 8.68 -23.19 55.13
CA PRO A 116 9.54 -22.76 56.22
C PRO A 116 10.27 -21.47 55.82
N ALA A 117 10.09 -20.41 56.62
CA ALA A 117 10.88 -19.20 56.51
C ALA A 117 12.09 -19.31 57.44
N LYS A 118 13.30 -19.43 56.88
CA LYS A 118 14.50 -18.75 57.38
C LYS A 118 15.53 -18.64 56.26
#